data_AF-A0A1D2LNU4-F1
#
_entry.id   AF-A0A1D2LNU4-F1
#
_cell.length_a   1.000
_cell.length_b   1.000
_cell.length_c   1.000
_cell.angle_alpha   90.00
_cell.angle_beta   90.00
_cell.angle_gamma   90.00
#
_symmetry.space_group_name_H-M   'P 1'
#
loop_
_entity.id
_entity.type
_entity.pdbx_description
1 polymer ?
#
loop_
_entity_poly.entity_id
_entity_poly.type
_entity_poly.pdbx_seq_one_letter_code
_entity_poly.pdbx_strand_id
1 'polypeptide(L)'
;MQVTREQQQEWAALKYDVMAHSQREYNAIRQLFKGNEWNEEKEGSYRQLIQNAYDTVPTRGSLLNAYQHVWGYFKRIATPEELVRYRELSEHFSPTTDELLPFLRELTVKYQMKYLLNSNLLFPTKKTDS
;
A
#
# COMPACT_ATOMS: atom_id res chain seq x y z
N MET A 1 20.34 16.83 -1.67
CA MET A 1 20.31 16.24 -0.31
C MET A 1 20.11 14.73 -0.43
N GLN A 2 20.27 13.97 0.65
CA GLN A 2 19.86 12.56 0.66
C GLN A 2 18.39 12.44 1.07
N VAL A 3 17.74 11.33 0.69
CA VAL A 3 16.39 11.03 1.16
C VAL A 3 16.39 10.92 2.68
N THR A 4 15.49 11.64 3.36
CA THR A 4 15.39 11.59 4.81
C THR A 4 14.68 10.33 5.28
N ARG A 5 14.83 10.02 6.57
CA ARG A 5 14.07 8.94 7.19
C ARG A 5 12.56 9.22 7.16
N GLU A 6 12.13 10.48 7.33
CA GLU A 6 10.71 10.82 7.25
C GLU A 6 10.14 10.52 5.86
N GLN A 7 10.85 10.89 4.80
CA GLN A 7 10.43 10.63 3.41
C GLN A 7 10.32 9.13 3.12
N GLN A 8 11.26 8.32 3.62
CA GLN A 8 11.20 6.86 3.48
C GLN A 8 10.00 6.28 4.24
N GLN A 9 9.71 6.78 5.43
CA GLN A 9 8.58 6.34 6.25
C GLN A 9 7.24 6.73 5.62
N GLU A 10 7.13 7.96 5.13
CA GLU A 10 5.96 8.44 4.41
C GLU A 10 5.70 7.59 3.16
N TRP A 11 6.71 7.39 2.32
CA TRP A 11 6.56 6.55 1.15
C TRP A 11 6.22 5.10 1.52
N ALA A 12 6.85 4.53 2.54
CA ALA A 12 6.53 3.19 3.00
C ALA A 12 5.06 3.03 3.44
N ALA A 13 4.49 4.06 4.07
CA ALA A 13 3.09 4.09 4.48
C ALA A 13 2.13 4.20 3.28
N LEU A 14 2.45 5.07 2.32
CA LEU A 14 1.58 5.40 1.19
C LEU A 14 1.65 4.41 0.02
N LYS A 15 2.77 3.72 -0.18
CA LYS A 15 3.04 3.02 -1.45
C LYS A 15 1.97 2.02 -1.91
N TYR A 16 1.35 1.27 -1.01
CA TYR A 16 0.30 0.31 -1.38
C TYR A 16 -1.05 0.97 -1.61
N ASP A 17 -1.30 2.09 -0.94
CA ASP A 17 -2.48 2.92 -1.16
C ASP A 17 -2.38 3.61 -2.54
N VAL A 18 -1.24 4.24 -2.83
CA VAL A 18 -0.93 4.78 -4.16
C VAL A 18 -1.02 3.69 -5.23
N MET A 19 -0.55 2.47 -4.97
CA MET A 19 -0.68 1.36 -5.93
C MET A 19 -2.13 0.93 -6.16
N ALA A 20 -2.96 0.91 -5.12
CA ALA A 20 -4.39 0.63 -5.22
C ALA A 20 -5.12 1.65 -6.11
N HIS A 21 -4.64 2.89 -6.12
CA HIS A 21 -5.12 3.96 -6.98
C HIS A 21 -4.51 3.94 -8.40
N SER A 22 -3.19 3.87 -8.52
CA SER A 22 -2.47 3.92 -9.80
C SER A 22 -1.10 3.24 -9.74
N GLN A 23 -0.97 2.10 -10.44
CA GLN A 23 0.30 1.41 -10.63
C GLN A 23 1.34 2.29 -11.35
N ARG A 24 0.89 3.18 -12.24
CA ARG A 24 1.76 4.12 -12.98
C ARG A 24 2.45 5.07 -12.00
N GLU A 25 1.67 5.72 -11.13
CA GLU A 25 2.23 6.68 -10.17
C GLU A 25 3.10 5.98 -9.11
N TYR A 26 2.70 4.79 -8.65
CA TYR A 26 3.54 3.98 -7.77
C TYR A 26 4.93 3.72 -8.38
N ASN A 27 4.97 3.34 -9.66
CA ASN A 27 6.23 3.07 -10.36
C ASN A 27 7.08 4.33 -10.52
N ALA A 28 6.45 5.47 -10.86
CA ALA A 28 7.13 6.76 -10.99
C ALA A 28 7.76 7.20 -9.66
N ILE A 29 7.00 7.14 -8.56
CA ILE A 29 7.50 7.47 -7.23
C ILE A 29 8.65 6.54 -6.83
N ARG A 30 8.50 5.22 -7.08
CA ARG A 30 9.59 4.26 -6.79
C ARG A 30 10.90 4.64 -7.51
N GLN A 31 10.84 5.22 -8.71
CA GLN A 31 12.03 5.71 -9.40
C GLN A 31 12.61 6.98 -8.77
N LEU A 32 11.78 7.89 -8.24
CA LEU A 32 12.28 9.10 -7.58
C LEU A 32 13.19 8.78 -6.38
N PHE A 33 12.82 7.76 -5.60
CA PHE A 33 13.59 7.27 -4.45
C PHE A 33 14.84 6.47 -4.83
N LYS A 34 15.04 6.13 -6.12
CA LYS A 34 16.23 5.41 -6.58
C LYS A 34 17.46 6.34 -6.51
N GLY A 35 18.58 5.80 -6.05
CA GLY A 35 19.85 6.54 -5.94
C GLY A 35 20.01 7.36 -4.66
N ASN A 36 19.00 7.39 -3.79
CA ASN A 36 19.04 8.08 -2.48
C ASN A 36 19.34 9.59 -2.54
N GLU A 37 19.13 10.22 -3.70
CA GLU A 37 19.29 11.66 -3.91
C GLU A 37 17.94 12.35 -3.95
N TRP A 38 17.81 13.46 -3.25
CA TRP A 38 16.59 14.25 -3.14
C TRP A 38 16.85 15.75 -3.30
N ASN A 39 16.00 16.41 -4.07
CA ASN A 39 16.01 17.86 -4.31
C ASN A 39 14.57 18.38 -4.35
N GLU A 40 14.40 19.70 -4.42
CA GLU A 40 13.09 20.35 -4.43
C GLU A 40 12.23 19.94 -5.63
N GLU A 41 12.84 19.71 -6.80
CA GLU A 41 12.14 19.25 -8.00
C GLU A 41 11.54 17.84 -7.82
N LYS A 42 12.31 16.91 -7.21
CA LYS A 42 11.82 15.58 -6.84
C LYS A 42 10.73 15.64 -5.79
N GLU A 43 10.84 16.54 -4.81
CA GLU A 43 9.78 16.76 -3.82
C GLU A 43 8.48 17.21 -4.50
N GLY A 44 8.54 18.21 -5.38
CA GLY A 44 7.38 18.66 -6.15
C GLY A 44 6.76 17.55 -6.99
N SER A 45 7.61 16.78 -7.68
CA SER A 45 7.17 15.61 -8.46
C SER A 45 6.52 14.55 -7.57
N TYR A 46 7.10 14.25 -6.42
CA TYR A 46 6.57 13.28 -5.46
C TYR A 46 5.17 13.66 -4.98
N ARG A 47 4.96 14.93 -4.59
CA ARG A 47 3.65 15.44 -4.16
C ARG A 47 2.62 15.38 -5.28
N GLN A 48 3.00 15.76 -6.50
CA GLN A 48 2.10 15.71 -7.66
C GLN A 48 1.69 14.27 -8.02
N LEU A 49 2.62 13.32 -7.99
CA LEU A 49 2.33 11.92 -8.28
C LEU A 49 1.38 11.29 -7.25
N ILE A 50 1.53 11.65 -5.97
CA ILE A 50 0.59 11.24 -4.91
C ILE A 50 -0.80 11.81 -5.18
N GLN A 51 -0.91 13.11 -5.49
CA GLN A 51 -2.19 13.74 -5.79
C GLN A 51 -2.88 13.08 -6.99
N ASN A 52 -2.14 12.89 -8.09
CA ASN A 52 -2.66 12.24 -9.30
C ASN A 52 -3.17 10.81 -9.02
N ALA A 53 -2.50 10.08 -8.12
CA ALA A 53 -2.99 8.77 -7.69
C ALA A 53 -4.33 8.92 -6.96
N TYR A 54 -4.42 9.80 -5.97
CA TYR A 54 -5.66 9.98 -5.21
C TYR A 54 -6.83 10.56 -6.00
N ASP A 55 -6.58 11.29 -7.08
CA ASP A 55 -7.61 11.73 -8.04
C ASP A 55 -8.13 10.59 -8.93
N THR A 56 -7.43 9.45 -8.96
CA THR A 56 -7.84 8.25 -9.70
C THR A 56 -8.67 7.35 -8.79
N VAL A 57 -9.92 7.05 -9.17
CA VAL A 57 -10.75 6.11 -8.41
C VAL A 57 -10.17 4.69 -8.52
N PRO A 58 -9.91 3.99 -7.39
CA PRO A 58 -9.43 2.61 -7.42
C PRO A 58 -10.40 1.70 -8.18
N THR A 59 -9.84 0.81 -9.00
CA THR A 59 -10.60 -0.25 -9.66
C THR A 59 -10.53 -1.53 -8.84
N ARG A 60 -11.45 -2.47 -9.08
CA ARG A 60 -11.35 -3.83 -8.53
C ARG A 60 -9.97 -4.45 -8.79
N GLY A 61 -9.45 -4.30 -10.01
CA GLY A 61 -8.15 -4.87 -10.39
C GLY A 61 -6.98 -4.25 -9.63
N SER A 62 -6.97 -2.91 -9.48
CA SER A 62 -5.89 -2.21 -8.81
C SER A 62 -5.88 -2.43 -7.29
N LEU A 63 -7.06 -2.47 -6.65
CA LEU A 63 -7.20 -2.88 -5.25
C LEU A 63 -6.71 -4.32 -5.03
N LEU A 64 -7.19 -5.27 -5.84
CA LEU A 64 -6.78 -6.67 -5.71
C LEU A 64 -5.27 -6.84 -5.89
N ASN A 65 -4.67 -6.12 -6.84
CA ASN A 65 -3.23 -6.12 -7.04
C ASN A 65 -2.48 -5.60 -5.80
N ALA A 66 -2.92 -4.49 -5.20
CA ALA A 66 -2.32 -3.99 -3.96
C ALA A 66 -2.43 -5.00 -2.80
N TYR A 67 -3.60 -5.66 -2.66
CA TYR A 67 -3.80 -6.73 -1.68
C TYR A 67 -2.92 -7.95 -1.92
N GLN A 68 -2.69 -8.34 -3.18
CA GLN A 68 -1.76 -9.43 -3.53
C GLN A 68 -0.31 -9.09 -3.15
N HIS A 69 0.09 -7.82 -3.27
CA HIS A 69 1.39 -7.35 -2.80
C HIS A 69 1.50 -7.42 -1.27
N VAL A 70 0.46 -7.01 -0.55
CA VAL A 70 0.39 -7.17 0.92
C VAL A 70 0.45 -8.66 1.31
N TRP A 71 -0.31 -9.52 0.64
CA TRP A 71 -0.29 -10.96 0.87
C TRP A 71 1.10 -11.59 0.71
N GLY A 72 1.94 -11.03 -0.18
CA GLY A 72 3.32 -11.44 -0.36
C GLY A 72 4.14 -11.53 0.94
N TYR A 73 3.82 -10.71 1.94
CA TYR A 73 4.48 -10.73 3.25
C TYR A 73 4.11 -11.96 4.09
N PHE A 74 2.92 -12.55 3.89
CA PHE A 74 2.42 -13.66 4.68
C PHE A 74 2.69 -15.02 4.04
N LYS A 75 2.98 -15.08 2.74
CA LYS A 75 3.12 -16.34 1.96
C LYS A 75 4.00 -17.43 2.59
N ARG A 76 5.00 -17.06 3.41
CA ARG A 76 5.94 -18.01 4.05
C ARG A 76 5.63 -18.31 5.51
N ILE A 77 4.70 -17.59 6.12
CA ILE A 77 4.38 -17.67 7.56
C ILE A 77 2.91 -18.00 7.82
N ALA A 78 2.04 -17.81 6.82
CA ALA A 78 0.62 -18.11 6.91
C ALA A 78 0.38 -19.61 7.04
N THR A 79 -0.64 -19.98 7.82
CA THR A 79 -1.06 -21.36 7.96
C THR A 79 -1.75 -21.87 6.68
N PRO A 80 -1.88 -23.19 6.48
CA PRO A 80 -2.66 -23.73 5.37
C PRO A 80 -4.09 -23.19 5.31
N GLU A 81 -4.74 -23.02 6.45
CA GLU A 81 -6.11 -22.49 6.58
C GLU A 81 -6.18 -21.02 6.15
N GLU A 82 -5.21 -20.21 6.56
CA GLU A 82 -5.12 -18.81 6.14
C GLU A 82 -4.85 -18.67 4.64
N LEU A 83 -4.04 -19.56 4.05
CA LEU A 83 -3.81 -19.60 2.62
C LEU A 83 -5.08 -19.96 1.85
N VAL A 84 -5.86 -20.94 2.33
CA VAL A 84 -7.15 -21.32 1.74
C VAL A 84 -8.12 -20.13 1.83
N ARG A 85 -8.26 -19.53 3.01
CA ARG A 85 -9.14 -18.36 3.22
C ARG A 85 -8.74 -17.19 2.32
N TYR A 86 -7.45 -16.90 2.22
CA TYR A 86 -6.95 -15.85 1.32
C TYR A 86 -7.35 -16.10 -0.15
N ARG A 87 -7.22 -17.34 -0.63
CA ARG A 87 -7.58 -17.69 -2.02
C ARG A 87 -9.06 -17.49 -2.27
N GLU A 88 -9.91 -17.99 -1.38
CA GLU A 88 -11.37 -17.81 -1.46
C GLU A 88 -11.76 -16.33 -1.51
N LEU A 89 -11.22 -15.52 -0.60
CA LEU A 89 -11.49 -14.09 -0.52
C LEU A 89 -10.95 -13.33 -1.75
N SER A 90 -9.80 -13.74 -2.29
CA SER A 90 -9.20 -13.14 -3.49
C SER A 90 -10.00 -13.45 -4.77
N GLU A 91 -10.50 -14.67 -4.89
CA GLU A 91 -11.31 -15.09 -6.04
C GLU A 91 -12.66 -14.35 -6.07
N HIS A 92 -13.32 -14.23 -4.92
CA HIS A 92 -14.63 -13.59 -4.78
C HIS A 92 -14.56 -12.09 -4.45
N PHE A 93 -13.35 -11.50 -4.51
CA PHE A 93 -13.14 -10.11 -4.12
C PHE A 93 -14.05 -9.15 -4.90
N SER A 94 -14.74 -8.28 -4.17
CA SER A 94 -15.50 -7.15 -4.69
C SER A 94 -15.24 -5.91 -3.82
N PRO A 95 -15.00 -4.72 -4.41
CA PRO A 95 -14.84 -3.48 -3.64
C PRO A 95 -16.07 -3.09 -2.81
N THR A 96 -17.27 -3.55 -3.19
CA THR A 96 -18.51 -3.28 -2.43
C THR A 96 -18.70 -4.18 -1.22
N THR A 97 -18.05 -5.33 -1.21
CA THR A 97 -18.12 -6.35 -0.14
C THR A 97 -16.72 -6.84 0.17
N ASP A 98 -15.85 -5.91 0.56
CA ASP A 98 -14.42 -6.18 0.77
C ASP A 98 -14.16 -6.88 2.12
N GLU A 99 -14.14 -8.21 2.06
CA GLU A 99 -13.72 -9.07 3.17
C GLU A 99 -12.21 -9.35 3.17
N LEU A 100 -11.50 -9.00 2.09
CA LEU A 100 -10.06 -9.27 1.96
C LEU A 100 -9.24 -8.27 2.78
N LEU A 101 -9.63 -6.99 2.80
CA LEU A 101 -9.00 -5.97 3.64
C LEU A 101 -9.01 -6.30 5.14
N PRO A 102 -10.16 -6.60 5.80
CA PRO A 102 -10.17 -6.94 7.22
C PRO A 102 -9.36 -8.21 7.52
N PHE A 103 -9.39 -9.21 6.64
CA PHE A 103 -8.55 -10.40 6.79
C PHE A 103 -7.05 -10.07 6.74
N LEU A 104 -6.61 -9.24 5.79
CA LEU A 104 -5.20 -8.82 5.72
C LEU A 104 -4.80 -7.98 6.94
N ARG A 105 -5.69 -7.12 7.47
CA ARG A 105 -5.44 -6.39 8.73
C ARG A 105 -5.24 -7.33 9.91
N GLU A 106 -6.10 -8.36 10.03
CA GLU A 106 -5.98 -9.37 11.08
C GLU A 106 -4.61 -10.06 11.02
N LEU A 107 -4.19 -10.52 9.83
CA LEU A 107 -2.87 -11.14 9.65
C LEU A 107 -1.73 -10.17 9.98
N THR A 108 -1.84 -8.90 9.58
CA THR A 108 -0.84 -7.88 9.93
C THR A 108 -0.68 -7.74 11.44
N VAL A 109 -1.77 -7.73 12.20
CA VAL A 109 -1.73 -7.65 13.67
C VAL A 109 -1.24 -8.96 14.27
N LYS A 110 -1.77 -10.11 13.83
CA LYS A 110 -1.40 -11.45 14.31
C LYS A 110 0.11 -11.69 14.20
N TYR A 111 0.70 -11.41 13.05
CA TYR A 111 2.12 -11.63 12.78
C TYR A 111 3.00 -10.42 13.13
N GLN A 112 2.42 -9.35 13.70
CA GLN A 112 3.15 -8.14 14.11
C GLN A 112 4.04 -7.55 13.00
N MET A 113 3.49 -7.49 11.77
CA MET A 113 4.24 -7.03 10.60
C MET A 113 4.45 -5.52 10.64
N LYS A 114 5.51 -5.08 11.33
CA LYS A 114 5.84 -3.65 11.59
C LYS A 114 5.75 -2.74 10.36
N TYR A 115 6.19 -3.23 9.20
CA TYR A 115 6.11 -2.46 7.96
C TYR A 115 4.66 -2.23 7.48
N LEU A 116 3.77 -3.20 7.69
CA LEU A 116 2.38 -3.14 7.26
C LEU A 116 1.47 -2.45 8.30
N LEU A 117 1.84 -2.48 9.58
CA LEU A 117 1.14 -1.77 10.65
C LEU A 117 1.06 -0.25 10.41
N ASN A 118 1.99 0.31 9.65
CA ASN A 118 2.02 1.72 9.26
C ASN A 118 1.49 1.97 7.84
N SER A 119 0.88 0.98 7.17
CA SER A 119 0.40 1.15 5.80
C SER A 119 -0.95 1.87 5.78
N ASN A 120 -1.07 2.93 4.99
CA ASN A 120 -2.33 3.68 4.86
C ASN A 120 -3.44 2.86 4.18
N LEU A 121 -3.10 1.93 3.30
CA LEU A 121 -4.07 1.00 2.70
C LEU A 121 -4.75 0.14 3.78
N LEU A 122 -3.96 -0.35 4.74
CA LEU A 122 -4.45 -1.24 5.79
C LEU A 122 -4.96 -0.48 7.01
N PHE A 123 -4.28 0.57 7.44
CA PHE A 123 -4.64 1.36 8.61
C PHE A 123 -4.56 2.84 8.21
N PRO A 124 -5.61 3.38 7.56
CA PRO A 124 -5.64 4.78 7.17
C PRO A 124 -5.41 5.62 8.42
N THR A 125 -4.35 6.42 8.41
CA THR A 125 -4.17 7.43 9.44
C THR A 125 -5.34 8.39 9.28
N LYS A 126 -6.18 8.52 10.33
CA LYS A 126 -7.19 9.58 10.34
C LYS A 126 -6.40 10.88 10.15
N LYS A 127 -6.60 11.57 9.03
CA LYS A 127 -6.34 13.00 9.00
C LYS A 127 -7.25 13.55 10.09
N THR A 128 -6.68 13.96 11.21
CA THR A 128 -7.34 14.95 12.07
C THR A 128 -7.59 16.13 11.15
N ASP A 129 -8.82 16.23 10.66
CA ASP A 129 -9.32 17.46 10.08
C ASP A 129 -9.19 18.51 11.18
N SER A 130 -8.24 19.43 10.97
CA SER A 130 -8.10 20.77 11.58
C SER A 130 -8.23 20.90 13.09
#